data_AF-A0A899G5U2-F1
#
_entry.id   AF-A0A899G5U2-F1
#
_cell.length_a   1.000
_cell.length_b   1.000
_cell.length_c   1.000
_cell.angle_alpha   90.00
_cell.angle_beta   90.00
_cell.angle_gamma   90.00
#
_symmetry.space_group_name_H-M   'P 1'
#
loop_
_entity.id
_entity.type
_entity.pdbx_description
1 polymer ?
#
loop_
_entity_poly.entity_id
_entity_poly.type
_entity_poly.pdbx_seq_one_letter_code
_entity_poly.pdbx_strand_id
1 'polypeptide(L)'
;MVGTHSPAPPSESTEEPSGRTPSLPSIKSEEDVVKIIRSLIDHALIQRVDKLSSRKDRRGVRSYRLQISESQEEITRDAYYVWFYDFVPMSTFFLGIGTLILILIIIVYPLWPSRMRQVVYYLSWGSLGLIGLLIVITILRFIFYVITTVLLPPGIWIFPNLYEDVGFVDSFKPIWDWHRQKYKKARKKE
;
A
#
# COMPACT_ATOMS: atom_id res chain seq x y z
N MET A 1 -70.31 27.79 -36.62
CA MET A 1 -68.91 27.32 -36.61
C MET A 1 -68.39 27.48 -35.19
N VAL A 2 -68.32 26.38 -34.46
CA VAL A 2 -67.95 26.32 -33.03
C VAL A 2 -66.42 26.22 -32.96
N GLY A 3 -65.76 27.24 -32.41
CA GLY A 3 -64.31 27.23 -32.15
C GLY A 3 -64.05 26.77 -30.72
N THR A 4 -63.53 25.56 -30.55
CA THR A 4 -63.07 25.03 -29.27
C THR A 4 -61.63 25.48 -29.02
N HIS A 5 -61.45 26.41 -28.08
CA HIS A 5 -60.14 26.72 -27.52
C HIS A 5 -59.69 25.56 -26.62
N SER A 6 -58.62 24.88 -27.03
CA SER A 6 -57.94 23.85 -26.24
C SER A 6 -57.13 24.50 -25.11
N PRO A 7 -57.28 24.09 -23.84
CA PRO A 7 -56.48 24.62 -22.74
C PRO A 7 -55.05 24.05 -22.79
N ALA A 8 -54.07 24.93 -22.56
CA ALA A 8 -52.64 24.60 -22.51
C ALA A 8 -52.31 23.62 -21.36
N PRO A 9 -51.30 22.74 -21.52
CA PRO A 9 -50.87 21.82 -20.46
C PRO A 9 -50.24 22.57 -19.27
N PRO A 10 -50.35 22.03 -18.04
CA PRO A 10 -49.96 22.70 -16.81
C PRO A 10 -48.45 22.93 -16.72
N SER A 11 -48.09 24.11 -16.23
CA SER A 11 -46.74 24.64 -16.07
C SER A 11 -45.81 23.70 -15.32
N GLU A 12 -44.77 23.26 -16.02
CA GLU A 12 -43.56 22.66 -15.48
C GLU A 12 -42.92 23.67 -14.51
N SER A 13 -43.04 23.38 -13.21
CA SER A 13 -42.48 24.20 -12.14
C SER A 13 -40.96 24.19 -12.25
N THR A 14 -40.42 25.22 -12.89
CA THR A 14 -38.98 25.47 -12.96
C THR A 14 -38.51 25.86 -11.57
N GLU A 15 -37.87 24.93 -10.86
CA GLU A 15 -37.21 25.23 -9.58
C GLU A 15 -35.88 25.95 -9.86
N GLU A 16 -35.72 27.16 -9.33
CA GLU A 16 -34.48 27.91 -9.39
C GLU A 16 -33.35 27.22 -8.60
N PRO A 17 -32.11 27.17 -9.14
CA PRO A 17 -30.98 26.54 -8.46
C PRO A 17 -30.46 27.43 -7.32
N SER A 18 -30.78 27.06 -6.07
CA SER A 18 -30.17 27.69 -4.90
C SER A 18 -28.71 27.24 -4.75
N GLY A 19 -27.80 28.17 -5.03
CA GLY A 19 -26.47 28.35 -4.43
C GLY A 19 -25.61 27.11 -4.07
N ARG A 20 -24.58 26.90 -4.90
CA ARG A 20 -23.26 26.25 -4.66
C ARG A 20 -23.00 24.82 -5.15
N THR A 21 -23.97 24.14 -5.76
CA THR A 21 -23.68 22.90 -6.52
C THR A 21 -24.68 22.69 -7.66
N PRO A 22 -24.29 22.86 -8.93
CA PRO A 22 -25.23 22.85 -10.07
C PRO A 22 -25.94 21.51 -10.35
N SER A 23 -25.54 20.40 -9.72
CA SER A 23 -25.89 19.03 -10.15
C SER A 23 -26.50 18.14 -9.04
N LEU A 24 -26.82 18.69 -7.87
CA LEU A 24 -27.44 17.92 -6.79
C LEU A 24 -28.97 18.02 -6.86
N PRO A 25 -29.72 16.91 -6.73
CA PRO A 25 -31.17 16.94 -6.73
C PRO A 25 -31.70 17.73 -5.53
N SER A 26 -32.73 18.54 -5.76
CA SER A 26 -33.46 19.30 -4.74
C SER A 26 -34.26 18.31 -3.86
N ILE A 27 -33.95 18.24 -2.57
CA ILE A 27 -34.61 17.32 -1.63
C ILE A 27 -35.76 18.07 -0.96
N LYS A 28 -37.00 17.73 -1.33
CA LYS A 28 -38.21 18.35 -0.75
C LYS A 28 -39.06 17.36 0.03
N SER A 29 -39.06 16.08 -0.36
CA SER A 29 -39.83 15.02 0.28
C SER A 29 -38.94 13.94 0.89
N GLU A 30 -39.46 13.25 1.92
CA GLU A 30 -38.83 12.05 2.49
C GLU A 30 -38.70 10.93 1.45
N GLU A 31 -39.64 10.85 0.50
CA GLU A 31 -39.57 9.91 -0.62
C GLU A 31 -38.36 10.13 -1.52
N ASP A 32 -37.95 11.39 -1.69
CA ASP A 32 -36.79 11.75 -2.52
C ASP A 32 -35.49 11.33 -1.82
N VAL A 33 -35.44 11.43 -0.49
CA VAL A 33 -34.32 10.93 0.32
C VAL A 33 -34.16 9.42 0.16
N VAL A 34 -35.27 8.66 0.23
CA VAL A 34 -35.25 7.20 0.06
C VAL A 34 -34.75 6.83 -1.34
N LYS A 35 -35.21 7.52 -2.39
CA LYS A 35 -34.72 7.31 -3.77
C LYS A 35 -33.23 7.58 -3.89
N ILE A 36 -32.72 8.65 -3.27
CA ILE A 36 -31.30 8.98 -3.27
C ILE A 36 -30.50 7.90 -2.53
N ILE A 37 -30.91 7.49 -1.33
CA ILE A 37 -30.22 6.45 -0.56
C ILE A 37 -30.15 5.14 -1.35
N ARG A 38 -31.25 4.73 -2.01
CA ARG A 38 -31.24 3.57 -2.91
C ARG A 38 -30.20 3.73 -4.01
N SER A 39 -30.18 4.90 -4.66
CA SER A 39 -29.19 5.19 -5.69
C SER A 39 -27.74 5.10 -5.18
N LEU A 40 -27.45 5.56 -3.96
CA LEU A 40 -26.10 5.43 -3.39
C LEU A 40 -25.71 3.97 -3.09
N ILE A 41 -26.67 3.14 -2.67
CA ILE A 41 -26.48 1.69 -2.46
C ILE A 41 -26.26 0.99 -3.81
N ASP A 42 -27.06 1.33 -4.82
CA ASP A 42 -26.97 0.77 -6.18
C ASP A 42 -25.60 1.06 -6.82
N HIS A 43 -25.02 2.24 -6.55
CA HIS A 43 -23.68 2.62 -7.00
C HIS A 43 -22.55 2.14 -6.07
N ALA A 44 -22.86 1.34 -5.05
CA ALA A 44 -21.92 0.81 -4.06
C ALA A 44 -21.05 1.88 -3.37
N LEU A 45 -21.58 3.09 -3.20
CA LEU A 45 -20.90 4.17 -2.48
C LEU A 45 -21.12 4.03 -0.96
N ILE A 46 -22.27 3.48 -0.58
CA ILE A 46 -22.62 3.15 0.81
C ILE A 46 -23.16 1.74 0.92
N GLN A 47 -22.94 1.10 2.05
CA GLN A 47 -23.52 -0.20 2.38
C GLN A 47 -24.23 -0.14 3.73
N ARG A 48 -25.41 -0.75 3.83
CA ARG A 48 -26.06 -0.93 5.12
C ARG A 48 -25.34 -1.99 5.94
N VAL A 49 -25.06 -1.65 7.20
CA VAL A 49 -24.40 -2.52 8.16
C VAL A 49 -25.16 -2.55 9.48
N ASP A 50 -25.04 -3.66 10.19
CA ASP A 50 -25.48 -3.79 11.57
C ASP A 50 -24.29 -3.65 12.52
N LYS A 51 -24.48 -2.86 13.58
CA LYS A 51 -23.49 -2.71 14.65
C LYS A 51 -23.63 -3.88 15.62
N LEU A 52 -22.60 -4.70 15.72
CA LEU A 52 -22.48 -5.69 16.77
C LEU A 52 -21.90 -5.07 18.05
N SER A 53 -21.27 -5.90 18.87
CA SER A 53 -20.64 -5.52 20.12
C SER A 53 -19.52 -4.49 19.94
N SER A 54 -19.41 -3.61 20.93
CA SER A 54 -18.36 -2.61 21.03
C SER A 54 -17.19 -3.14 21.84
N ARG A 55 -15.96 -2.91 21.37
CA ARG A 55 -14.73 -3.18 22.09
C ARG A 55 -14.00 -1.87 22.39
N LYS A 56 -13.54 -1.69 23.62
CA LYS A 56 -12.73 -0.54 24.02
C LYS A 56 -11.24 -0.91 23.94
N ASP A 57 -10.46 -0.13 23.19
CA ASP A 57 -9.00 -0.30 23.12
C ASP A 57 -8.31 0.28 24.37
N ARG A 58 -7.03 -0.06 24.60
CA ARG A 58 -6.19 0.46 25.70
C ARG A 58 -6.10 1.99 25.72
N ARG A 59 -6.25 2.64 24.56
CA ARG A 59 -6.31 4.11 24.41
C ARG A 59 -7.70 4.71 24.70
N GLY A 60 -8.67 3.91 25.11
CA GLY A 60 -10.02 4.33 25.47
C GLY A 60 -10.98 4.53 24.30
N VAL A 61 -10.52 4.35 23.06
CA VAL A 61 -11.32 4.46 21.83
C VAL A 61 -12.24 3.23 21.71
N ARG A 62 -13.55 3.44 21.51
CA ARG A 62 -14.53 2.39 21.24
C ARG A 62 -14.58 2.08 19.75
N SER A 63 -14.34 0.83 19.37
CA SER A 63 -14.57 0.31 18.02
C SER A 63 -15.77 -0.64 18.02
N TYR A 64 -16.55 -0.62 16.95
CA TYR A 64 -17.69 -1.51 16.75
C TYR A 64 -17.32 -2.54 15.68
N ARG A 65 -17.67 -3.81 15.90
CA ARG A 65 -17.68 -4.77 14.79
C ARG A 65 -18.93 -4.51 13.96
N LEU A 66 -18.76 -4.44 12.64
CA LEU A 66 -19.82 -4.22 11.68
C LEU A 66 -20.02 -5.50 10.87
N GLN A 67 -21.26 -5.87 10.60
CA GLN A 67 -21.63 -6.95 9.68
C GLN A 67 -22.54 -6.39 8.60
N ILE A 68 -22.41 -6.92 7.39
CA ILE A 68 -23.27 -6.54 6.27
C ILE A 68 -24.68 -7.03 6.58
N SER A 69 -25.66 -6.12 6.54
CA SER A 69 -27.06 -6.46 6.79
C SER A 69 -27.64 -7.28 5.64
N GLU A 70 -28.46 -8.29 5.94
CA GLU A 70 -29.15 -9.11 4.94
C GLU A 70 -30.28 -8.35 4.22
N SER A 71 -30.94 -7.40 4.90
CA SER A 71 -31.97 -6.54 4.29
C SER A 71 -31.39 -5.21 3.79
N GLN A 72 -30.81 -5.21 2.58
CA GLN A 72 -30.30 -3.97 1.95
C GLN A 72 -31.42 -3.09 1.37
N GLU A 73 -32.58 -3.67 1.07
CA GLU A 73 -33.72 -2.97 0.44
C GLU A 73 -34.56 -2.14 1.43
N GLU A 74 -34.49 -2.47 2.73
CA GLU A 74 -35.23 -1.80 3.80
C GLU A 74 -34.47 -0.57 4.31
N ILE A 75 -34.90 0.63 3.88
CA ILE A 75 -34.35 1.90 4.33
C ILE A 75 -35.12 2.35 5.57
N THR A 76 -34.53 2.13 6.74
CA THR A 76 -35.07 2.58 8.04
C THR A 76 -34.26 3.77 8.56
N ARG A 77 -34.92 4.68 9.29
CA ARG A 77 -34.26 5.86 9.90
C ARG A 77 -33.13 5.50 10.89
N ASP A 78 -33.21 4.33 11.52
CA ASP A 78 -32.23 3.85 12.49
C ASP A 78 -31.15 2.91 11.89
N ALA A 79 -31.12 2.77 10.55
CA ALA A 79 -30.13 1.96 9.88
C ALA A 79 -28.74 2.61 9.90
N TYR A 80 -27.69 1.79 10.04
CA TYR A 80 -26.32 2.27 9.93
C TYR A 80 -25.76 1.99 8.54
N TYR A 81 -24.97 2.94 8.03
CA TYR A 81 -24.33 2.85 6.73
C TYR A 81 -22.83 3.07 6.86
N VAL A 82 -22.05 2.36 6.04
CA VAL A 82 -20.60 2.56 5.88
C VAL A 82 -20.36 3.17 4.51
N TRP A 83 -19.50 4.18 4.48
CA TRP A 83 -19.01 4.77 3.24
C TRP A 83 -17.85 3.96 2.69
N PHE A 84 -17.93 3.58 1.43
CA PHE A 84 -16.79 3.08 0.68
C PHE A 84 -16.09 4.27 0.03
N TYR A 85 -15.06 4.77 0.69
CA TYR A 85 -14.19 5.80 0.15
C TYR A 85 -12.74 5.32 0.17
N ASP A 86 -12.28 4.86 -0.98
CA ASP A 86 -10.89 4.48 -1.17
C ASP A 86 -10.08 5.72 -1.55
N PHE A 87 -9.42 6.30 -0.55
CA PHE A 87 -8.44 7.35 -0.81
C PHE A 87 -7.20 6.72 -1.46
N VAL A 88 -6.97 7.03 -2.73
CA VAL A 88 -5.70 6.69 -3.39
C VAL A 88 -4.68 7.76 -2.99
N PRO A 89 -3.66 7.42 -2.19
CA PRO A 89 -2.64 8.39 -1.84
C PRO A 89 -1.85 8.76 -3.09
N MET A 90 -1.51 10.05 -3.24
CA MET A 90 -0.75 10.56 -4.39
C MET A 90 0.58 9.81 -4.59
N SER A 91 1.16 9.25 -3.52
CA SER A 91 2.35 8.40 -3.60
C SER A 91 2.16 7.19 -4.51
N THR A 92 0.99 6.54 -4.48
CA THR A 92 0.68 5.37 -5.33
C THR A 92 0.59 5.79 -6.79
N PHE A 93 0.05 6.97 -7.07
CA PHE A 93 0.00 7.52 -8.42
C PHE A 93 1.39 7.79 -8.98
N PHE A 94 2.25 8.47 -8.22
CA PHE A 94 3.65 8.71 -8.62
C PHE A 94 4.45 7.42 -8.75
N LEU A 95 4.21 6.43 -7.88
CA LEU A 95 4.82 5.11 -7.99
C LEU A 95 4.42 4.41 -9.30
N GLY A 96 3.14 4.47 -9.67
CA GLY A 96 2.63 3.91 -10.92
C GLY A 96 3.29 4.54 -12.14
N ILE A 97 3.34 5.87 -12.20
CA ILE A 97 4.01 6.61 -13.27
C ILE A 97 5.51 6.31 -13.32
N GLY A 98 6.19 6.31 -12.17
CA GLY A 98 7.61 6.01 -12.09
C GLY A 98 7.93 4.61 -12.59
N THR A 99 7.10 3.63 -12.24
CA THR A 99 7.23 2.24 -12.71
C THR A 99 7.02 2.14 -14.23
N LEU A 100 6.03 2.86 -14.77
CA LEU A 100 5.78 2.90 -16.22
C LEU A 100 6.97 3.49 -16.98
N ILE A 101 7.52 4.62 -16.51
CA ILE A 101 8.69 5.27 -17.12
C ILE A 101 9.91 4.34 -17.04
N LEU A 102 10.13 3.67 -15.91
CA LEU A 102 11.23 2.73 -15.74
C LEU A 102 11.15 1.59 -16.76
N ILE A 103 9.98 0.98 -16.92
CA ILE A 103 9.76 -0.08 -17.92
C ILE A 103 10.00 0.45 -19.34
N LEU A 104 9.50 1.64 -19.66
CA LEU A 104 9.72 2.26 -20.96
C LEU A 104 11.20 2.47 -21.26
N ILE A 105 11.97 2.96 -20.29
CA ILE A 105 13.43 3.14 -20.40
C ILE A 105 14.11 1.80 -20.74
N ILE A 106 13.72 0.71 -20.07
CA ILE A 106 14.26 -0.64 -20.31
C ILE A 106 13.88 -1.14 -21.71
N ILE A 107 12.62 -1.03 -22.13
CA ILE A 107 12.16 -1.49 -23.45
C ILE A 107 12.86 -0.74 -24.58
N VAL A 108 13.13 0.56 -24.39
CA VAL A 108 13.81 1.43 -25.37
C VAL A 108 15.32 1.19 -25.40
N TYR A 109 15.88 0.28 -24.58
CA TYR A 109 17.32 -0.07 -24.59
C TYR A 109 17.93 -0.28 -26.00
N PRO A 110 17.26 -0.91 -26.98
CA PRO A 110 17.78 -1.04 -28.35
C PRO A 110 18.06 0.30 -29.05
N LEU A 111 17.30 1.35 -28.71
CA LEU A 111 17.40 2.70 -29.26
C LEU A 111 18.43 3.58 -28.53
N TRP A 112 19.06 3.09 -27.46
CA TRP A 112 19.98 3.91 -26.67
C TRP A 112 21.25 4.24 -27.44
N PRO A 113 21.79 5.46 -27.28
CA PRO A 113 23.09 5.84 -27.81
C PRO A 113 24.18 4.85 -27.42
N SER A 114 25.13 4.58 -28.32
CA SER A 114 26.19 3.58 -28.10
C SER A 114 26.99 3.82 -26.82
N ARG A 115 27.20 5.09 -26.41
CA ARG A 115 27.87 5.46 -25.16
C ARG A 115 27.12 4.96 -23.92
N MET A 116 25.79 5.08 -23.88
CA MET A 116 24.98 4.62 -22.73
C MET A 116 24.99 3.10 -22.61
N ARG A 117 24.96 2.39 -23.74
CA ARG A 117 25.07 0.92 -23.76
C ARG A 117 26.41 0.44 -23.19
N GLN A 118 27.51 1.14 -23.51
CA GLN A 118 28.82 0.86 -22.91
C GLN A 118 28.83 1.05 -21.39
N VAL A 119 28.20 2.12 -20.89
CA VAL A 119 28.10 2.36 -19.44
C VAL A 119 27.36 1.21 -18.74
N VAL A 120 26.21 0.78 -19.28
CA VAL A 120 25.46 -0.36 -18.73
C VAL A 120 26.28 -1.65 -18.78
N TYR A 121 27.01 -1.89 -19.88
CA TYR A 121 27.89 -3.05 -20.01
C TYR A 121 28.97 -3.07 -18.91
N TYR A 122 29.70 -1.97 -18.72
CA TYR A 122 30.73 -1.90 -17.69
C TYR A 122 30.15 -1.95 -16.28
N LEU A 123 28.98 -1.35 -16.04
CA LEU A 123 28.29 -1.43 -14.76
C LEU A 123 27.85 -2.86 -14.44
N SER A 124 27.39 -3.61 -15.44
CA SER A 124 27.03 -5.02 -15.32
C SER A 124 28.25 -5.88 -14.97
N TRP A 125 29.35 -5.71 -15.71
CA TRP A 125 30.61 -6.41 -15.40
C TRP A 125 31.19 -6.03 -14.03
N GLY A 126 31.11 -4.75 -13.64
CA GLY A 126 31.51 -4.28 -12.32
C GLY A 126 30.65 -4.88 -11.21
N SER A 127 29.33 -4.95 -11.40
CA SER A 127 28.41 -5.57 -10.45
C SER A 127 28.66 -7.07 -10.34
N LEU A 128 28.91 -7.76 -11.46
CA LEU A 128 29.27 -9.18 -11.47
C LEU A 128 30.60 -9.43 -10.75
N GLY A 129 31.59 -8.55 -10.95
CA GLY A 129 32.86 -8.58 -10.23
C GLY A 129 32.68 -8.37 -8.72
N LEU A 130 31.84 -7.41 -8.31
CA LEU A 130 31.52 -7.18 -6.90
C LEU A 130 30.84 -8.40 -6.26
N ILE A 131 29.85 -8.98 -6.94
CA ILE A 131 29.16 -10.21 -6.49
C ILE A 131 30.18 -11.36 -6.40
N GLY A 132 31.02 -11.55 -7.41
CA GLY A 132 32.07 -12.56 -7.42
C GLY A 132 33.05 -12.39 -6.26
N LEU A 133 33.45 -11.15 -5.95
CA LEU A 133 34.31 -10.84 -4.80
C LEU A 133 33.65 -11.21 -3.47
N LEU A 134 32.35 -10.90 -3.29
CA LEU A 134 31.62 -11.31 -2.09
C LEU A 134 31.55 -12.84 -1.95
N ILE A 135 31.35 -13.56 -3.07
CA ILE A 135 31.36 -15.03 -3.08
C ILE A 135 32.74 -15.57 -2.70
N VAL A 136 33.83 -15.02 -3.26
CA VAL A 136 35.20 -15.43 -2.90
C VAL A 136 35.46 -15.24 -1.41
N ILE A 137 35.10 -14.07 -0.85
CA ILE A 137 35.24 -13.81 0.59
C ILE A 137 34.43 -14.82 1.42
N THR A 138 33.22 -15.16 0.96
CA THR A 138 32.36 -16.17 1.61
C THR A 138 33.02 -17.55 1.63
N ILE A 139 33.59 -17.98 0.50
CA ILE A 139 34.28 -19.27 0.38
C ILE A 139 35.53 -19.28 1.26
N LEU A 140 36.35 -18.22 1.21
CA LEU A 140 37.54 -18.10 2.05
C LEU A 140 37.17 -18.19 3.53
N ARG A 141 36.16 -17.43 3.96
CA ARG A 141 35.63 -17.49 5.34
C ARG A 141 35.26 -18.93 5.73
N PHE A 142 34.58 -19.67 4.86
CA PHE A 142 34.22 -21.06 5.13
C PHE A 142 35.45 -21.95 5.29
N ILE A 143 36.42 -21.86 4.37
CA ILE A 143 37.66 -22.64 4.42
C ILE A 143 38.44 -22.35 5.71
N PHE A 144 38.64 -21.07 6.04
CA PHE A 144 39.34 -20.67 7.27
C PHE A 144 38.62 -21.15 8.53
N TYR A 145 37.30 -21.08 8.57
CA TYR A 145 36.53 -21.57 9.71
C TYR A 145 36.67 -23.08 9.89
N VAL A 146 36.60 -23.87 8.81
CA VAL A 146 36.79 -25.33 8.88
C VAL A 146 38.19 -25.68 9.37
N ILE A 147 39.23 -25.08 8.77
CA ILE A 147 40.63 -25.33 9.14
C ILE A 147 40.89 -24.97 10.61
N THR A 148 40.48 -23.76 11.02
CA THR A 148 40.75 -23.27 12.37
C THR A 148 39.94 -23.99 13.43
N THR A 149 38.71 -24.42 13.14
CA THR A 149 37.92 -25.21 14.09
C THR A 149 38.55 -26.59 14.36
N VAL A 150 39.17 -27.20 13.36
CA VAL A 150 39.86 -28.50 13.51
C VAL A 150 41.19 -28.36 14.25
N LEU A 151 41.96 -27.30 13.98
CA LEU A 151 43.30 -27.10 14.56
C LEU A 151 43.30 -26.37 15.91
N LEU A 152 42.49 -25.32 16.06
CA LEU A 152 42.43 -24.42 17.24
C LEU A 152 40.98 -24.05 17.58
N PRO A 153 40.22 -24.90 18.30
CA PRO A 153 38.90 -24.52 18.79
C PRO A 153 39.04 -23.38 19.83
N PRO A 154 38.24 -22.29 19.76
CA PRO A 154 37.10 -22.03 18.86
C PRO A 154 37.52 -21.48 17.49
N GLY A 155 36.86 -21.90 16.40
CA GLY A 155 37.20 -21.47 15.04
C GLY A 155 37.20 -19.94 14.84
N ILE A 156 38.09 -19.47 13.96
CA ILE A 156 38.18 -18.07 13.56
C ILE A 156 37.10 -17.77 12.53
N TRP A 157 36.45 -16.62 12.69
CA TRP A 157 35.40 -16.16 11.81
C TRP A 157 35.84 -14.89 11.10
N ILE A 158 36.04 -14.99 9.78
CA ILE A 158 36.47 -13.86 8.94
C ILE A 158 35.25 -13.04 8.52
N PHE A 159 35.34 -11.72 8.68
CA PHE A 159 34.25 -10.75 8.49
C PHE A 159 32.94 -11.16 9.18
N PRO A 160 32.87 -11.11 10.52
CA PRO A 160 31.66 -11.43 11.28
C PRO A 160 30.42 -10.69 10.81
N ASN A 161 30.58 -9.43 10.43
CA ASN A 161 29.47 -8.54 10.10
C ASN A 161 29.06 -8.58 8.62
N LEU A 162 29.67 -9.43 7.78
CA LEU A 162 29.39 -9.47 6.33
C LEU A 162 27.91 -9.74 6.00
N TYR A 163 27.22 -10.46 6.89
CA TYR A 163 25.79 -10.81 6.77
C TYR A 163 24.96 -10.26 7.93
N GLU A 164 25.51 -9.39 8.77
CA GLU A 164 24.71 -8.70 9.79
C GLU A 164 24.07 -7.45 9.15
N ASP A 165 22.94 -7.00 9.71
CA ASP A 165 22.18 -5.82 9.24
C ASP A 165 22.91 -4.51 9.56
N VAL A 166 24.12 -4.33 9.02
CA VAL A 166 24.97 -3.16 9.20
C VAL A 166 25.29 -2.55 7.84
N GLY A 167 25.69 -1.27 7.84
CA GLY A 167 26.05 -0.57 6.60
C GLY A 167 27.23 -1.24 5.88
N PHE A 168 27.33 -1.04 4.56
CA PHE A 168 28.34 -1.68 3.71
C PHE A 168 29.77 -1.60 4.27
N VAL A 169 30.19 -0.45 4.79
CA VAL A 169 31.53 -0.26 5.35
C VAL A 169 31.73 -1.03 6.66
N ASP A 170 30.68 -1.10 7.48
CA ASP A 170 30.71 -1.80 8.77
C ASP A 170 30.61 -3.32 8.59
N SER A 171 30.09 -3.80 7.45
CA SER A 171 30.10 -5.23 7.09
C SER A 171 31.52 -5.81 6.99
N PHE A 172 32.51 -4.99 6.63
CA PHE A 172 33.91 -5.40 6.49
C PHE A 172 34.77 -5.14 7.73
N LYS A 173 34.17 -4.74 8.86
CA LYS A 173 34.88 -4.48 10.12
C LYS A 173 34.18 -5.20 11.27
N PRO A 174 34.90 -5.89 12.18
CA PRO A 174 36.33 -6.23 12.13
C PRO A 174 36.66 -7.27 11.04
N ILE A 175 37.93 -7.40 10.65
CA ILE A 175 38.38 -8.34 9.60
C ILE A 175 38.23 -9.80 10.07
N TRP A 176 38.41 -10.07 11.36
CA TRP A 176 38.24 -11.38 11.97
C TRP A 176 37.79 -11.24 13.42
N ASP A 177 37.06 -12.23 13.93
CA ASP A 177 36.76 -12.40 15.35
C ASP A 177 36.70 -13.90 15.68
N TRP A 178 36.85 -14.25 16.95
CA TRP A 178 36.65 -15.61 17.42
C TRP A 178 35.17 -15.94 17.43
N HIS A 179 34.80 -17.16 17.02
CA HIS A 179 33.40 -17.62 17.08
C HIS A 179 32.95 -17.80 18.54
N ARG A 180 32.56 -16.71 19.20
CA ARG A 180 32.00 -16.71 20.56
C ARG A 180 30.51 -17.00 20.49
N GLN A 181 30.03 -18.01 21.22
CA GLN A 181 28.61 -18.16 21.47
C GLN A 181 28.13 -16.93 22.27
N LYS A 182 27.37 -16.04 21.61
CA LYS A 182 26.77 -14.86 22.25
C LYS A 182 25.84 -15.36 23.39
N TYR A 183 26.31 -15.35 24.64
CA TYR A 183 25.46 -15.60 25.80
C TYR A 183 24.37 -14.52 25.82
N LYS A 184 23.11 -14.92 25.60
CA LYS A 184 21.96 -14.04 25.76
C LYS A 184 21.88 -13.62 27.23
N LYS A 185 22.31 -12.40 27.54
CA LYS A 185 21.99 -11.79 28.84
C LYS A 185 20.47 -11.69 28.93
N ALA A 186 19.86 -12.52 29.78
CA ALA A 186 18.46 -12.44 30.10
C ALA A 186 18.17 -11.03 30.64
N ARG A 187 17.31 -10.27 29.94
CA ARG A 187 16.81 -8.99 30.46
C ARG A 187 16.06 -9.28 31.75
N LYS A 188 16.62 -8.82 32.87
CA LYS A 188 15.90 -8.75 34.15
C LYS A 188 14.77 -7.75 33.95
N LYS A 189 13.53 -8.22 33.97
CA LYS A 189 12.34 -7.35 34.05
C LYS A 189 12.29 -6.81 35.48
N GLU A 190 12.45 -5.51 35.62
CA GLU A 190 11.85 -4.73 36.72
C GLU A 190 10.47 -4.25 36.25
#